data_AF-A0A482TB05-F1
#
_entry.id   AF-A0A482TB05-F1
#
_cell.length_a   1.000
_cell.length_b   1.000
_cell.length_c   1.000
_cell.angle_alpha   90.00
_cell.angle_beta   90.00
_cell.angle_gamma   90.00
#
_symmetry.space_group_name_H-M   'P 1'
#
loop_
_entity.id
_entity.type
_entity.pdbx_description
1 polymer ?
#
loop_
_entity_poly.entity_id
_entity_poly.type
_entity_poly.pdbx_seq_one_letter_code
_entity_poly.pdbx_strand_id
1 'polypeptide(L)'
;MAAPSSFDVADISPLAWRLLRVAAGYDQRSVEREVDDIVQAHISMLESGTRALSRPRREELFELYAAELDADQIEALTTYF
;
A
#
# COMPACT_ATOMS: atom_id res chain seq x y z
N MET A 1 -15.08 1.99 -12.55
CA MET A 1 -14.03 2.67 -13.35
C MET A 1 -12.92 3.02 -12.38
N ALA A 2 -11.85 2.23 -12.34
CA ALA A 2 -10.67 2.58 -11.56
C ALA A 2 -9.96 3.74 -12.27
N ALA A 3 -9.70 4.85 -11.57
CA ALA A 3 -8.89 5.92 -12.11
C ALA A 3 -7.48 5.37 -12.37
N PRO A 4 -6.88 5.61 -13.56
CA PRO A 4 -5.48 5.30 -13.77
C PRO A 4 -4.67 6.28 -12.93
N SER A 5 -4.22 5.85 -11.75
CA SER A 5 -3.23 6.55 -10.96
C SER A 5 -2.00 6.76 -11.83
N SER A 6 -1.68 8.02 -12.14
CA SER A 6 -0.54 8.41 -12.98
C SER A 6 0.82 8.21 -12.30
N PHE A 7 0.88 7.40 -11.25
CA PHE A 7 2.06 7.12 -10.43
C PHE A 7 2.34 5.61 -10.39
N ASP A 8 3.62 5.24 -10.38
CA ASP A 8 4.03 3.84 -10.27
C ASP A 8 4.06 3.42 -8.79
N VAL A 9 3.48 2.26 -8.46
CA VAL A 9 3.56 1.69 -7.10
C VAL A 9 5.01 1.40 -6.68
N ALA A 10 5.93 1.35 -7.63
CA ALA A 10 7.37 1.27 -7.38
C ALA A 10 7.91 2.51 -6.65
N ASP A 11 7.30 3.67 -6.87
CA ASP A 11 7.76 4.98 -6.38
C ASP A 11 7.13 5.40 -5.05
N ILE A 12 6.09 4.68 -4.60
CA ILE A 12 5.44 4.94 -3.30
C ILE A 12 6.45 4.75 -2.17
N SER A 13 6.63 5.80 -1.36
CA SER A 13 7.58 5.79 -0.26
C SER A 13 7.15 4.83 0.87
N PRO A 14 8.09 4.35 1.70
CA PRO A 14 7.76 3.55 2.88
C PRO A 14 6.74 4.22 3.81
N LEU A 15 6.80 5.55 3.94
CA LEU A 15 5.86 6.31 4.76
C LEU A 15 4.47 6.34 4.12
N ALA A 16 4.39 6.63 2.82
CA ALA A 16 3.13 6.60 2.08
C ALA A 16 2.45 5.22 2.18
N TRP A 17 3.20 4.12 2.06
CA TRP A 17 2.67 2.76 2.27
C TRP A 17 2.01 2.57 3.64
N ARG A 18 2.66 3.06 4.70
CA ARG A 18 2.12 2.99 6.05
C ARG A 18 0.84 3.82 6.18
N LEU A 19 0.83 5.03 5.60
CA LEU A 19 -0.32 5.93 5.68
C LEU A 19 -1.52 5.38 4.88
N LEU A 20 -1.29 4.84 3.68
CA LEU A 20 -2.31 4.17 2.88
C LEU A 20 -2.95 3.03 3.68
N ARG A 21 -2.15 2.14 4.28
CA ARG A 21 -2.67 1.03 5.07
C ARG A 21 -3.53 1.52 6.25
N VAL A 22 -3.04 2.51 7.00
CA VAL A 22 -3.75 3.04 8.18
C VAL A 22 -5.02 3.79 7.79
N ALA A 23 -4.97 4.58 6.72
CA ALA A 23 -6.14 5.31 6.21
C ALA A 23 -7.22 4.33 5.70
N ALA A 24 -6.81 3.23 5.07
CA ALA A 24 -7.69 2.14 4.65
C ALA A 24 -8.19 1.28 5.83
N GLY A 25 -7.83 1.59 7.08
CA GLY A 25 -8.34 0.92 8.27
C GLY A 25 -7.69 -0.44 8.60
N TYR A 26 -6.62 -0.81 7.90
CA TYR A 26 -5.93 -2.08 8.13
C TYR A 26 -4.84 -1.96 9.19
N ASP A 27 -4.77 -2.93 10.11
CA ASP A 27 -3.51 -3.23 10.82
C ASP A 27 -2.67 -4.25 10.02
N GLN A 28 -1.39 -4.41 10.38
CA GLN A 28 -0.49 -5.28 9.62
C GLN A 28 -0.91 -6.77 9.64
N ARG A 29 -1.64 -7.23 10.67
CA ARG A 29 -2.12 -8.62 10.76
C ARG A 29 -3.40 -8.84 9.96
N SER A 30 -4.21 -7.80 9.84
CA SER A 30 -5.43 -7.81 9.03
C SER A 30 -5.07 -8.01 7.56
N VAL A 31 -3.99 -7.38 7.09
CA VAL A 31 -3.49 -7.55 5.72
C VAL A 31 -3.12 -9.00 5.40
N GLU A 32 -2.56 -9.75 6.35
CA GLU A 32 -2.22 -11.18 6.14
C GLU A 32 -3.43 -12.06 5.82
N ARG A 33 -4.64 -11.61 6.18
CA ARG A 33 -5.88 -12.35 5.94
C ARG A 33 -6.50 -12.03 4.59
N GLU A 34 -6.16 -10.87 4.04
CA GLU A 34 -6.72 -10.38 2.79
C GLU A 34 -5.80 -10.66 1.59
N VAL A 35 -4.49 -10.79 1.83
CA VAL A 35 -3.50 -11.02 0.76
C VAL A 35 -2.66 -12.26 1.02
N ASP A 36 -2.87 -13.28 0.19
CA ASP A 36 -2.16 -14.55 0.26
C ASP A 36 -0.63 -14.35 0.14
N ASP A 37 0.14 -15.13 0.89
CA ASP A 37 1.61 -15.08 0.97
C ASP A 37 2.23 -13.75 1.44
N ILE A 38 1.42 -12.77 1.86
CA ILE A 38 1.90 -11.57 2.52
C ILE A 38 1.75 -11.72 4.03
N VAL A 39 2.89 -11.78 4.73
CA VAL A 39 2.93 -11.77 6.19
C VAL A 39 3.27 -10.38 6.72
N GLN A 40 2.99 -10.15 8.01
CA GLN A 40 3.22 -8.92 8.75
C GLN A 40 4.67 -8.45 8.61
N ALA A 41 5.63 -9.37 8.57
CA ALA A 41 7.03 -9.06 8.37
C ALA A 41 7.30 -8.39 7.00
N HIS A 42 6.60 -8.79 5.94
CA HIS A 42 6.69 -8.15 4.64
C HIS A 42 6.20 -6.69 4.69
N ILE A 43 5.07 -6.45 5.37
CA ILE A 43 4.52 -5.10 5.55
C ILE A 43 5.48 -4.24 6.38
N SER A 44 6.00 -4.77 7.48
CA SER A 44 6.96 -4.05 8.32
C SER A 44 8.25 -3.69 7.55
N MET A 45 8.75 -4.59 6.69
CA MET A 45 9.92 -4.31 5.84
C MET A 45 9.62 -3.26 4.76
N LEU A 46 8.43 -3.30 4.15
CA LEU A 46 7.98 -2.31 3.18
C LEU A 46 7.91 -0.92 3.81
N GLU A 47 7.23 -0.80 4.96
CA GLU A 47 7.00 0.46 5.68
C GLU A 47 8.25 1.05 6.32
N SER A 48 9.30 0.23 6.52
CA SER A 48 10.61 0.68 7.03
C SER A 48 11.64 0.92 5.93
N GLY A 49 11.32 0.58 4.66
CA GLY A 49 12.25 0.71 3.54
C GLY A 49 13.43 -0.26 3.57
N THR A 50 13.36 -1.33 4.36
CA THR A 50 14.49 -2.27 4.59
C THR A 50 14.56 -3.39 3.55
N ARG A 51 13.43 -3.80 2.96
CA ARG A 51 13.38 -4.72 1.83
C ARG A 51 12.17 -4.46 0.95
N ALA A 52 12.41 -4.42 -0.35
CA ALA A 52 11.37 -4.25 -1.35
C ALA A 52 10.57 -5.54 -1.55
N LEU A 53 9.24 -5.46 -1.42
CA LEU A 53 8.33 -6.41 -2.07
C LEU A 53 8.47 -6.31 -3.59
N SER A 54 8.25 -7.42 -4.28
CA SER A 54 8.17 -7.46 -5.74
C SER A 54 7.02 -6.56 -6.23
N ARG A 55 7.14 -6.01 -7.45
CA ARG A 55 6.12 -5.13 -8.04
C ARG A 55 4.69 -5.70 -8.02
N PRO A 56 4.43 -6.97 -8.41
CA PRO A 56 3.08 -7.53 -8.36
C PRO A 56 2.46 -7.53 -6.95
N ARG A 57 3.28 -7.81 -5.92
CA ARG A 57 2.83 -7.78 -4.53
C ARG A 57 2.57 -6.38 -4.01
N ARG A 58 3.24 -5.37 -4.56
CA ARG A 58 2.93 -3.96 -4.27
C ARG A 58 1.62 -3.56 -4.94
N GLU A 59 1.40 -3.96 -6.20
CA GLU A 59 0.14 -3.70 -6.90
C GLU A 59 -1.05 -4.30 -6.14
N GLU A 60 -0.94 -5.56 -5.73
CA GLU A 60 -1.95 -6.26 -4.94
C GLU A 60 -2.27 -5.56 -3.59
N LEU A 61 -1.23 -5.14 -2.85
CA LEU A 61 -1.42 -4.36 -1.61
C LEU A 61 -2.03 -2.98 -1.87
N PHE A 62 -1.61 -2.33 -2.94
CA PHE A 62 -2.14 -1.02 -3.30
C PHE A 62 -3.62 -1.11 -3.64
N GLU A 63 -4.02 -2.11 -4.43
CA GLU A 63 -5.42 -2.36 -4.78
C GLU A 63 -6.28 -2.64 -3.53
N LEU A 64 -5.77 -3.44 -2.59
CA LEU A 64 -6.44 -3.67 -1.30
C LEU A 64 -6.70 -2.36 -0.55
N TYR A 65 -5.68 -1.50 -0.41
CA TYR A 65 -5.85 -0.24 0.32
C TYR A 65 -6.71 0.76 -0.45
N ALA A 66 -6.53 0.84 -1.77
CA ALA A 66 -7.27 1.74 -2.64
C ALA A 66 -8.76 1.42 -2.71
N ALA A 67 -9.18 0.18 -2.45
CA ALA A 67 -10.59 -0.19 -2.37
C ALA A 67 -11.35 0.53 -1.24
N GLU A 68 -10.65 0.92 -0.17
CA GLU A 68 -11.21 1.58 1.01
C GLU A 68 -10.99 3.10 1.03
N LEU A 69 -10.33 3.66 0.01
CA LEU A 69 -9.93 5.06 -0.06
C LEU A 69 -10.55 5.75 -1.27
N ASP A 70 -10.83 7.05 -1.12
CA ASP A 70 -11.17 7.88 -2.28
C ASP A 70 -9.91 8.29 -3.07
N ALA A 71 -10.12 8.72 -4.32
CA ALA A 71 -9.03 9.06 -5.22
C ALA A 71 -8.19 10.25 -4.70
N ASP A 72 -8.81 11.21 -4.01
CA ASP A 72 -8.13 12.39 -3.49
C ASP A 72 -7.21 12.02 -2.31
N GLN A 73 -7.66 11.11 -1.44
CA GLN A 73 -6.85 10.53 -0.36
C GLN A 73 -5.66 9.78 -0.92
N ILE A 74 -5.88 8.92 -1.91
CA ILE A 74 -4.82 8.16 -2.57
C ILE A 74 -3.78 9.11 -3.16
N GLU A 75 -4.22 10.08 -3.97
CA GLU A 75 -3.34 11.06 -4.62
C GLU A 75 -2.53 11.87 -3.59
N ALA A 76 -3.18 12.36 -2.54
CA ALA A 76 -2.50 13.11 -1.49
C ALA A 76 -1.45 12.28 -0.76
N LEU A 77 -1.77 11.02 -0.42
CA LEU A 77 -0.87 10.14 0.31
C LEU A 77 0.34 9.73 -0.53
N THR A 78 0.17 9.46 -1.82
CA THR A 78 1.27 9.04 -2.70
C THR A 78 2.11 10.20 -3.24
N THR A 79 1.57 11.42 -3.25
CA THR A 79 2.29 12.61 -3.78
C THR A 79 3.11 13.32 -2.72
N TYR A 80 2.61 13.42 -1.49
CA TYR A 80 3.20 14.27 -0.46
C TYR A 80 4.08 13.55 0.56
N PHE A 81 4.10 12.21 0.55
CA PHE A 81 4.84 11.39 1.52
C PHE A 81 5.72 10.36 0.83
#